data_AF-A0A972RN88-F1
#
_entry.id   AF-A0A972RN88-F1
#
_cell.length_a   1.000
_cell.length_b   1.000
_cell.length_c   1.000
_cell.angle_alpha   90.00
_cell.angle_beta   90.00
_cell.angle_gamma   90.00
#
_symmetry.space_group_name_H-M   'P 1'
#
loop_
_entity.id
_entity.type
_entity.pdbx_description
1 polymer ?
#
loop_
_entity_poly.entity_id
_entity_poly.type
_entity_poly.pdbx_seq_one_letter_code
_entity_poly.pdbx_strand_id
1 'polypeptide(L)'
;MSMAWASSVQELDIKLPSGEEVPVTRYGVKGKQVLLWLPSEFGLQPQHQTLALKLQGRGVETWLADMHTAYFEPHGYNSVKVFQPKDIARLIEQAAGETRRKVFVVSSQGGARAVLKGARAWQLAHPGDETLAGLILLHPVLYAQRPMLGQDAQYLPVVKATNLPVHIIQPSVSASALRIPALMAALAKGGAQVSMTQLKGVESGYHVRAEEQLSPADLEARQALPRLMTDIMGRLSDISLPAQAATLLAQPPLASKARIGLVKYHAAALTAPLVLKDLSGKQHTLKDYHGQVVLLSFWASWCPPCVKEMPSQNRLQRRFADRPLRILGVNVGESMAAVNTFMSEVAVDFTVLLDEDQRVYEDWKVYVVPTNFLIDKQGRIRYGSVGAADWDDPDVVKLVAKLLSEKPLSSDSES
;
A
#
# COMPACT_ATOMS: atom_id res chain seq x y z
N MET A 1 -45.77 7.84 -11.86
CA MET A 1 -45.94 8.00 -10.40
C MET A 1 -44.57 7.99 -9.76
N SER A 2 -44.16 9.12 -9.19
CA SER A 2 -42.90 9.28 -8.47
C SER A 2 -42.90 8.39 -7.22
N MET A 3 -42.08 7.33 -7.21
CA MET A 3 -41.72 6.69 -5.95
C MET A 3 -40.52 7.45 -5.38
N ALA A 4 -40.81 8.33 -4.42
CA ALA A 4 -39.80 8.87 -3.53
C ALA A 4 -39.21 7.69 -2.73
N TRP A 5 -38.01 7.24 -3.11
CA TRP A 5 -37.21 6.37 -2.27
C TRP A 5 -36.74 7.22 -1.09
N ALA A 6 -37.45 7.19 0.03
CA ALA A 6 -36.89 7.68 1.28
C ALA A 6 -35.62 6.85 1.54
N SER A 7 -34.45 7.48 1.45
CA SER A 7 -33.19 6.86 1.85
C SER A 7 -33.31 6.50 3.32
N SER A 8 -33.49 5.21 3.63
CA SER A 8 -33.46 4.72 5.00
C SER A 8 -32.01 4.67 5.46
N VAL A 9 -31.52 5.82 5.92
CA VAL A 9 -30.28 5.91 6.69
C VAL A 9 -30.63 5.59 8.13
N GLN A 10 -29.89 4.67 8.75
CA GLN A 10 -30.05 4.31 10.15
C GLN A 10 -28.70 4.35 10.84
N GLU A 11 -28.66 4.98 12.00
CA GLU A 11 -27.49 4.96 12.88
C GLU A 11 -27.76 3.97 14.00
N LEU A 12 -26.74 3.18 14.33
CA LEU A 12 -26.77 2.26 15.45
C LEU A 12 -25.38 2.16 16.07
N ASP A 13 -25.36 1.87 17.36
CA ASP A 13 -24.13 1.55 18.10
C ASP A 13 -24.09 0.05 18.36
N ILE A 14 -23.01 -0.60 17.92
CA ILE A 14 -22.81 -2.03 18.13
C ILE A 14 -21.80 -2.24 19.25
N LYS A 15 -22.22 -2.94 20.31
CA LYS A 15 -21.33 -3.36 21.39
C LYS A 15 -20.33 -4.41 20.91
N LEU A 16 -19.05 -4.13 21.14
CA LEU A 16 -17.94 -4.97 20.74
C LEU A 16 -17.43 -5.86 21.90
N PRO A 17 -16.91 -7.07 21.62
CA PRO A 17 -16.30 -7.95 22.62
C PRO A 17 -15.08 -7.37 23.34
N SER A 18 -14.48 -6.29 22.86
CA SER A 18 -13.45 -5.52 23.56
C SER A 18 -13.99 -4.67 24.71
N GLY A 19 -15.29 -4.39 24.73
CA GLY A 19 -15.94 -3.44 25.64
C GLY A 19 -16.26 -2.10 24.96
N GLU A 20 -15.74 -1.85 23.76
CA GLU A 20 -16.03 -0.63 23.00
C GLU A 20 -17.43 -0.66 22.35
N GLU A 21 -17.93 0.50 21.94
CA GLU A 21 -19.11 0.64 21.09
C GLU A 21 -18.71 1.25 19.76
N VAL A 22 -19.12 0.63 18.64
CA VAL A 22 -18.83 1.14 17.31
C VAL A 22 -20.05 1.79 16.68
N PRO A 23 -19.96 3.08 16.32
CA PRO A 23 -20.97 3.74 15.51
C PRO A 23 -21.01 3.10 14.11
N VAL A 24 -22.19 2.71 13.69
CA VAL A 24 -22.43 2.17 12.35
C VAL A 24 -23.55 2.94 11.68
N THR A 25 -23.27 3.46 10.49
CA THR A 25 -24.30 4.04 9.62
C THR A 25 -24.69 3.06 8.54
N ARG A 26 -25.98 2.71 8.49
CA ARG A 26 -26.57 1.81 7.49
C ARG A 26 -27.27 2.62 6.41
N TYR A 27 -27.02 2.23 5.17
CA TYR A 27 -27.67 2.78 3.99
C TYR A 27 -28.50 1.67 3.34
N GLY A 28 -29.82 1.78 3.48
CA GLY A 28 -30.80 0.81 2.97
C GLY A 28 -31.14 -0.28 3.99
N VAL A 29 -32.38 -0.79 3.91
CA VAL A 29 -32.93 -1.76 4.90
C VAL A 29 -33.48 -3.03 4.24
N LYS A 30 -33.57 -3.08 2.90
CA LYS A 30 -34.15 -4.20 2.12
C LYS A 30 -33.31 -4.64 0.91
N GLY A 31 -31.99 -4.43 0.96
CA GLY A 31 -31.08 -4.87 -0.12
C GLY A 31 -31.04 -6.41 -0.28
N LYS A 32 -30.61 -6.92 -1.42
CA LYS A 32 -30.44 -8.38 -1.64
C LYS A 32 -29.18 -8.92 -0.95
N GLN A 33 -28.20 -8.05 -0.73
CA GLN A 33 -26.88 -8.34 -0.19
C GLN A 33 -26.43 -7.20 0.72
N VAL A 34 -25.50 -7.50 1.63
CA VAL A 34 -24.95 -6.54 2.59
C VAL A 34 -23.48 -6.32 2.28
N LEU A 35 -23.07 -5.06 2.28
CA LEU A 35 -21.68 -4.64 2.16
C LEU A 35 -21.25 -3.95 3.46
N LEU A 36 -20.41 -4.61 4.25
CA LEU A 36 -19.82 -4.05 5.46
C LEU A 36 -18.48 -3.38 5.12
N TRP A 37 -18.44 -2.05 5.23
CA TRP A 37 -17.24 -1.26 4.97
C TRP A 37 -16.48 -0.98 6.27
N LEU A 38 -15.22 -1.41 6.30
CA LEU A 38 -14.28 -1.08 7.36
C LEU A 38 -13.29 -0.01 6.91
N PRO A 39 -13.00 0.98 7.75
CA PRO A 39 -12.12 2.08 7.39
C PRO A 39 -10.68 1.60 7.17
N SER A 40 -9.99 2.35 6.33
CA SER A 40 -8.53 2.29 6.20
C SER A 40 -7.89 3.20 7.23
N GLU A 41 -6.56 3.35 7.17
CA GLU A 41 -5.82 4.33 7.98
C GLU A 41 -6.34 5.77 7.86
N PHE A 42 -7.08 6.09 6.81
CA PHE A 42 -7.67 7.41 6.60
C PHE A 42 -9.08 7.55 7.20
N GLY A 43 -9.61 6.56 7.90
CA GLY A 43 -10.96 6.60 8.45
C GLY A 43 -12.05 6.53 7.38
N LEU A 44 -13.29 6.82 7.78
CA LEU A 44 -14.42 6.99 6.87
C LEU A 44 -14.42 8.40 6.28
N GLN A 45 -14.32 8.48 4.95
CA GLN A 45 -14.44 9.69 4.16
C GLN A 45 -15.88 9.93 3.66
N PRO A 46 -16.28 11.19 3.38
CA PRO A 46 -17.61 11.51 2.85
C PRO A 46 -17.99 10.73 1.58
N GLN A 47 -17.01 10.41 0.74
CA GLN A 47 -17.22 9.67 -0.50
C GLN A 47 -17.67 8.23 -0.27
N HIS A 48 -17.44 7.64 0.91
CA HIS A 48 -18.04 6.36 1.27
C HIS A 48 -19.56 6.49 1.45
N GLN A 49 -20.06 7.60 2.00
CA GLN A 49 -21.49 7.85 2.13
C GLN A 49 -22.12 8.01 0.74
N THR A 50 -21.47 8.76 -0.15
CA THR A 50 -21.92 8.91 -1.55
C THR A 50 -21.95 7.56 -2.27
N LEU A 51 -20.93 6.72 -2.08
CA LEU A 51 -20.88 5.37 -2.63
C LEU A 51 -21.99 4.48 -2.07
N ALA A 52 -22.23 4.53 -0.75
CA ALA A 52 -23.29 3.78 -0.08
C ALA A 52 -24.68 4.13 -0.62
N LEU A 53 -24.97 5.42 -0.85
CA LEU A 53 -26.22 5.87 -1.47
C LEU A 53 -26.36 5.37 -2.92
N LYS A 54 -25.28 5.38 -3.71
CA LYS A 54 -25.29 4.82 -5.07
C LYS A 54 -25.51 3.31 -5.07
N LEU A 55 -24.93 2.60 -4.11
CA LEU A 55 -25.11 1.16 -3.91
C LEU A 55 -26.53 0.80 -3.45
N GLN A 56 -27.15 1.65 -2.62
CA GLN A 56 -28.56 1.51 -2.22
C GLN A 56 -29.48 1.49 -3.44
N GLY A 57 -29.27 2.39 -4.42
CA GLY A 57 -30.00 2.41 -5.69
C GLY A 57 -29.79 1.16 -6.55
N ARG A 58 -28.79 0.33 -6.23
CA ARG A 58 -28.50 -0.96 -6.87
C ARG A 58 -28.91 -2.16 -6.01
N GLY A 59 -29.66 -1.93 -4.94
CA GLY A 59 -30.17 -2.99 -4.06
C GLY A 59 -29.13 -3.58 -3.11
N VAL A 60 -28.04 -2.87 -2.83
CA VAL A 60 -27.04 -3.24 -1.82
C VAL A 60 -27.26 -2.43 -0.57
N GLU A 61 -27.41 -3.12 0.57
CA GLU A 61 -27.40 -2.47 1.87
C GLU A 61 -25.95 -2.28 2.32
N THR A 62 -25.55 -1.05 2.64
CA THR A 62 -24.16 -0.73 3.00
C THR A 62 -24.06 -0.31 4.45
N TRP A 63 -23.15 -0.92 5.20
CA TRP A 63 -22.88 -0.61 6.60
C TRP A 63 -21.51 0.05 6.67
N LEU A 64 -21.44 1.30 7.12
CA LEU A 64 -20.17 1.99 7.35
C LEU A 64 -19.87 1.95 8.86
N ALA A 65 -18.88 1.18 9.28
CA ALA A 65 -18.53 1.03 10.70
C ALA A 65 -17.31 1.86 11.08
N ASP A 66 -17.47 2.83 11.98
CA ASP A 66 -16.40 3.76 12.34
C ASP A 66 -15.50 3.22 13.46
N MET A 67 -14.64 2.28 13.09
CA MET A 67 -13.68 1.64 14.01
C MET A 67 -12.68 2.63 14.63
N HIS A 68 -12.36 3.73 13.96
CA HIS A 68 -11.45 4.74 14.50
C HIS A 68 -12.08 5.45 15.69
N THR A 69 -13.33 5.88 15.54
CA THR A 69 -14.10 6.48 16.64
C THR A 69 -14.27 5.50 17.80
N ALA A 70 -14.62 4.24 17.51
CA ALA A 70 -14.82 3.21 18.55
C ALA A 70 -13.57 2.95 19.40
N TYR A 71 -12.38 2.99 18.79
CA TYR A 71 -11.11 2.72 19.49
C TYR A 71 -10.42 3.99 19.99
N PHE A 72 -11.01 5.16 19.81
CA PHE A 72 -10.36 6.47 20.05
C PHE A 72 -8.98 6.59 19.35
N GLU A 73 -8.87 6.00 18.17
CA GLU A 73 -7.62 5.93 17.42
C GLU A 73 -7.58 6.99 16.32
N PRO A 74 -6.56 7.87 16.31
CA PRO A 74 -6.43 8.87 15.24
C PRO A 74 -6.28 8.19 13.88
N HIS A 75 -6.52 8.91 12.80
CA HIS A 75 -6.26 8.39 11.47
C HIS A 75 -4.75 8.19 11.26
N GLY A 76 -4.34 6.98 10.87
CA GLY A 76 -2.94 6.63 10.71
C GLY A 76 -2.70 5.15 10.42
N TYR A 77 -1.56 4.86 9.81
CA TYR A 77 -1.19 3.50 9.39
C TYR A 77 -1.11 2.50 10.55
N ASN A 78 -0.76 2.97 11.75
CA ASN A 78 -0.66 2.12 12.93
C ASN A 78 -2.01 1.90 13.62
N SER A 79 -2.96 2.82 13.42
CA SER A 79 -4.28 2.83 14.06
C SER A 79 -5.10 1.61 13.68
N VAL A 80 -5.10 1.23 12.40
CA VAL A 80 -5.82 0.02 11.94
C VAL A 80 -5.25 -1.29 12.47
N LYS A 81 -4.07 -1.28 13.10
CA LYS A 81 -3.44 -2.50 13.66
C LYS A 81 -3.99 -2.87 15.03
N VAL A 82 -4.58 -1.92 15.75
CA VAL A 82 -5.12 -2.16 17.10
C VAL A 82 -6.52 -2.74 17.06
N PHE A 83 -7.25 -2.58 15.94
CA PHE A 83 -8.58 -3.16 15.76
C PHE A 83 -8.55 -4.68 15.96
N GLN A 84 -9.28 -5.14 16.96
CA GLN A 84 -9.24 -6.53 17.39
C GLN A 84 -10.02 -7.42 16.41
N PRO A 85 -9.49 -8.59 16.02
CA PRO A 85 -10.17 -9.48 15.08
C PRO A 85 -11.56 -9.92 15.55
N LYS A 86 -11.74 -10.14 16.86
CA LYS A 86 -13.02 -10.53 17.45
C LYS A 86 -14.10 -9.46 17.33
N ASP A 87 -13.73 -8.19 17.30
CA ASP A 87 -14.67 -7.08 17.17
C ASP A 87 -15.16 -6.93 15.74
N ILE A 88 -14.26 -7.12 14.78
CA ILE A 88 -14.63 -7.19 13.37
C ILE A 88 -15.52 -8.41 13.11
N ALA A 89 -15.20 -9.57 13.72
CA ALA A 89 -16.05 -10.74 13.63
C ALA A 89 -17.45 -10.47 14.20
N ARG A 90 -17.56 -9.73 15.31
CA ARG A 90 -18.85 -9.30 15.87
C ARG A 90 -19.66 -8.43 14.91
N LEU A 91 -19.01 -7.51 14.18
CA LEU A 91 -19.67 -6.71 13.16
C LEU A 91 -20.23 -7.56 12.02
N ILE A 92 -19.44 -8.53 11.55
CA ILE A 92 -19.87 -9.48 10.52
C ILE A 92 -21.03 -10.33 11.03
N GLU A 93 -20.95 -10.83 12.26
CA GLU A 93 -22.02 -11.59 12.93
C GLU A 93 -23.30 -10.78 13.07
N GLN A 94 -23.23 -9.51 13.46
CA GLN A 94 -24.39 -8.64 13.53
C GLN A 94 -25.04 -8.45 12.16
N ALA A 95 -24.24 -8.16 11.13
CA ALA A 95 -24.72 -8.02 9.77
C ALA A 95 -25.33 -9.33 9.24
N ALA A 96 -24.70 -10.47 9.45
CA ALA A 96 -25.18 -11.78 9.02
C ALA A 96 -26.48 -12.18 9.76
N GLY A 97 -26.52 -12.00 11.08
CA GLY A 97 -27.63 -12.39 11.93
C GLY A 97 -28.90 -11.57 11.71
N GLU A 98 -28.79 -10.25 11.62
CA GLU A 98 -29.94 -9.36 11.39
C GLU A 98 -30.54 -9.53 9.99
N THR A 99 -29.67 -9.78 9.00
CA THR A 99 -30.09 -9.67 7.60
C THR A 99 -30.40 -11.01 6.96
N ARG A 100 -29.80 -12.10 7.46
CA ARG A 100 -29.83 -13.45 6.87
C ARG A 100 -29.47 -13.47 5.37
N ARG A 101 -28.68 -12.48 4.94
CA ARG A 101 -28.25 -12.26 3.55
C ARG A 101 -26.75 -12.49 3.43
N LYS A 102 -26.27 -12.64 2.19
CA LYS A 102 -24.84 -12.67 1.90
C LYS A 102 -24.21 -11.33 2.29
N VAL A 103 -23.18 -11.41 3.13
CA VAL A 103 -22.36 -10.30 3.63
C VAL A 103 -21.03 -10.31 2.90
N PHE A 104 -20.65 -9.14 2.40
CA PHE A 104 -19.34 -8.88 1.82
C PHE A 104 -18.63 -7.85 2.67
N VAL A 105 -17.36 -8.08 2.98
CA VAL A 105 -16.56 -7.11 3.73
C VAL A 105 -15.61 -6.39 2.79
N VAL A 106 -15.61 -5.06 2.86
CA VAL A 106 -14.79 -4.21 2.00
C VAL A 106 -13.91 -3.30 2.84
N SER A 107 -12.68 -3.09 2.37
CA SER A 107 -11.78 -2.06 2.88
C SER A 107 -10.74 -1.70 1.83
N SER A 108 -9.95 -0.68 2.11
CA SER A 108 -8.83 -0.25 1.28
C SER A 108 -7.51 -0.22 2.06
N GLN A 109 -6.38 -0.28 1.35
CA GLN A 109 -5.05 -0.05 1.91
C GLN A 109 -4.76 -0.88 3.18
N GLY A 110 -4.35 -0.25 4.29
CA GLY A 110 -4.03 -0.91 5.55
C GLY A 110 -5.25 -1.52 6.25
N GLY A 111 -6.46 -1.03 5.98
CA GLY A 111 -7.70 -1.57 6.55
C GLY A 111 -7.97 -3.02 6.13
N ALA A 112 -7.47 -3.44 4.95
CA ALA A 112 -7.52 -4.82 4.49
C ALA A 112 -6.88 -5.81 5.48
N ARG A 113 -5.89 -5.37 6.27
CA ARG A 113 -5.26 -6.20 7.31
C ARG A 113 -6.25 -6.58 8.40
N ALA A 114 -7.09 -5.63 8.80
CA ALA A 114 -8.10 -5.80 9.83
C ALA A 114 -9.21 -6.73 9.30
N VAL A 115 -9.66 -6.50 8.05
CA VAL A 115 -10.65 -7.34 7.36
C VAL A 115 -10.21 -8.80 7.32
N LEU A 116 -9.00 -9.13 6.85
CA LEU A 116 -8.56 -10.53 6.76
C LEU A 116 -8.55 -11.22 8.12
N LYS A 117 -8.07 -10.53 9.16
CA LYS A 117 -8.05 -11.10 10.52
C LYS A 117 -9.45 -11.31 11.08
N GLY A 118 -10.33 -10.32 10.90
CA GLY A 118 -11.71 -10.36 11.38
C GLY A 118 -12.56 -11.40 10.66
N ALA A 119 -12.45 -11.48 9.34
CA ALA A 119 -13.12 -12.51 8.53
C ALA A 119 -12.69 -13.92 8.96
N ARG A 120 -11.39 -14.13 9.21
CA ARG A 120 -10.90 -15.41 9.73
C ARG A 120 -11.42 -15.70 11.14
N ALA A 121 -11.45 -14.70 12.03
CA ALA A 121 -12.00 -14.85 13.37
C ALA A 121 -13.49 -15.21 13.33
N TRP A 122 -14.24 -14.63 12.39
CA TRP A 122 -15.63 -14.98 12.14
C TRP A 122 -15.77 -16.44 11.67
N GLN A 123 -14.98 -16.88 10.68
CA GLN A 123 -15.02 -18.28 10.20
C GLN A 123 -14.67 -19.30 11.29
N LEU A 124 -13.75 -18.96 12.20
CA LEU A 124 -13.43 -19.83 13.34
C LEU A 124 -14.63 -19.98 14.30
N ALA A 125 -15.38 -18.90 14.51
CA ALA A 125 -16.55 -18.90 15.39
C ALA A 125 -17.80 -19.50 14.72
N HIS A 126 -17.85 -19.50 13.38
CA HIS A 126 -19.02 -19.91 12.59
C HIS A 126 -18.64 -20.96 11.52
N PRO A 127 -18.15 -22.15 11.90
CA PRO A 127 -17.77 -23.17 10.94
C PRO A 127 -18.98 -23.61 10.10
N GLY A 128 -18.81 -23.62 8.78
CA GLY A 128 -19.85 -23.99 7.81
C GLY A 128 -20.87 -22.90 7.50
N ASP A 129 -20.77 -21.72 8.12
CA ASP A 129 -21.65 -20.61 7.82
C ASP A 129 -21.19 -19.89 6.53
N GLU A 130 -22.06 -19.87 5.53
CA GLU A 130 -21.79 -19.30 4.21
C GLU A 130 -22.31 -17.85 4.05
N THR A 131 -22.79 -17.23 5.13
CA THR A 131 -23.29 -15.86 5.07
C THR A 131 -22.18 -14.85 4.77
N LEU A 132 -20.95 -15.05 5.25
CA LEU A 132 -19.79 -14.27 4.82
C LEU A 132 -19.30 -14.76 3.45
N ALA A 133 -19.82 -14.13 2.40
CA ALA A 133 -19.68 -14.60 1.02
C ALA A 133 -18.34 -14.22 0.35
N GLY A 134 -17.62 -13.22 0.88
CA GLY A 134 -16.31 -12.87 0.34
C GLY A 134 -15.83 -11.48 0.71
N LEU A 135 -14.62 -11.16 0.24
CA LEU A 135 -13.90 -9.94 0.58
C LEU A 135 -13.61 -9.12 -0.68
N ILE A 136 -13.83 -7.80 -0.61
CA ILE A 136 -13.50 -6.86 -1.68
C ILE A 136 -12.41 -5.93 -1.17
N LEU A 137 -11.22 -6.00 -1.76
CA LEU A 137 -10.05 -5.26 -1.29
C LEU A 137 -9.62 -4.22 -2.32
N LEU A 138 -9.70 -2.94 -1.96
CA LEU A 138 -9.26 -1.85 -2.82
C LEU A 138 -7.78 -1.56 -2.54
N HIS A 139 -6.92 -1.88 -3.51
CA HIS A 139 -5.45 -1.72 -3.47
C HIS A 139 -4.83 -2.02 -2.09
N PRO A 140 -4.96 -3.27 -1.62
CA PRO A 140 -4.66 -3.64 -0.23
C PRO A 140 -3.16 -3.61 0.08
N VAL A 141 -2.83 -3.26 1.32
CA VAL A 141 -1.46 -3.31 1.86
C VAL A 141 -1.39 -4.34 2.98
N LEU A 142 -0.90 -5.54 2.66
CA LEU A 142 -0.95 -6.72 3.54
C LEU A 142 0.42 -7.21 4.04
N TYR A 143 1.42 -6.34 4.00
CA TYR A 143 2.75 -6.63 4.53
C TYR A 143 2.73 -6.73 6.06
N ALA A 144 3.41 -7.73 6.61
CA ALA A 144 3.55 -7.95 8.04
C ALA A 144 4.25 -6.75 8.71
N GLN A 145 5.32 -6.28 8.07
CA GLN A 145 6.06 -5.06 8.39
C GLN A 145 6.40 -4.30 7.12
N ARG A 146 6.86 -3.04 7.27
CA ARG A 146 7.53 -2.35 6.15
C ARG A 146 8.71 -3.22 5.73
N PRO A 147 8.80 -3.65 4.46
CA PRO A 147 9.91 -4.46 4.02
C PRO A 147 11.23 -3.76 4.32
N MET A 148 12.20 -4.51 4.83
CA MET A 148 13.55 -3.98 4.99
C MET A 148 14.16 -3.79 3.61
N LEU A 149 15.07 -2.83 3.49
CA LEU A 149 15.79 -2.55 2.25
C LEU A 149 16.40 -3.82 1.68
N GLY A 150 16.10 -4.11 0.40
CA GLY A 150 16.65 -5.27 -0.30
C GLY A 150 16.12 -6.65 0.12
N GLN A 151 15.15 -6.70 1.03
CA GLN A 151 14.49 -7.94 1.41
C GLN A 151 13.13 -8.07 0.72
N ASP A 152 12.72 -9.30 0.44
CA ASP A 152 11.38 -9.54 -0.06
C ASP A 152 10.34 -9.16 0.99
N ALA A 153 9.26 -8.55 0.53
CA ALA A 153 8.15 -8.23 1.39
C ALA A 153 7.56 -9.49 2.02
N GLN A 154 7.45 -9.48 3.35
CA GLN A 154 6.80 -10.55 4.08
C GLN A 154 5.34 -10.18 4.31
N TYR A 155 4.41 -11.01 3.83
CA TYR A 155 2.98 -10.84 4.08
C TYR A 155 2.59 -11.35 5.47
N LEU A 156 1.53 -10.75 6.04
CA LEU A 156 0.94 -11.21 7.30
C LEU A 156 0.63 -12.72 7.25
N PRO A 157 0.80 -13.47 8.36
CA PRO A 157 0.46 -14.89 8.42
C PRO A 157 -0.95 -15.19 7.90
N VAL A 158 -1.92 -14.33 8.24
CA VAL A 158 -3.32 -14.46 7.84
C VAL A 158 -3.53 -14.44 6.32
N VAL A 159 -2.65 -13.79 5.55
CA VAL A 159 -2.73 -13.76 4.08
C VAL A 159 -2.64 -15.18 3.54
N LYS A 160 -1.69 -15.98 4.04
CA LYS A 160 -1.47 -17.37 3.62
C LYS A 160 -2.46 -18.36 4.27
N ALA A 161 -3.34 -17.87 5.14
CA ALA A 161 -4.35 -18.67 5.85
C ALA A 161 -5.77 -18.14 5.59
N THR A 162 -5.95 -17.34 4.53
CA THR A 162 -7.26 -16.90 4.06
C THR A 162 -7.77 -17.91 3.05
N ASN A 163 -8.99 -18.39 3.24
CA ASN A 163 -9.65 -19.31 2.31
C ASN A 163 -11.05 -18.86 1.88
N LEU A 164 -11.44 -17.64 2.26
CA LEU A 164 -12.60 -16.96 1.68
C LEU A 164 -12.26 -16.43 0.28
N PRO A 165 -13.26 -16.29 -0.61
CA PRO A 165 -13.08 -15.60 -1.88
C PRO A 165 -12.64 -14.15 -1.68
N VAL A 166 -11.67 -13.71 -2.49
CA VAL A 166 -11.12 -12.35 -2.44
C VAL A 166 -11.10 -11.75 -3.83
N HIS A 167 -11.72 -10.58 -4.00
CA HIS A 167 -11.55 -9.77 -5.20
C HIS A 167 -10.73 -8.52 -4.91
N ILE A 168 -9.68 -8.28 -5.68
CA ILE A 168 -8.83 -7.09 -5.58
C ILE A 168 -9.21 -6.08 -6.66
N ILE A 169 -9.44 -4.82 -6.29
CA ILE A 169 -9.55 -3.71 -7.24
C ILE A 169 -8.26 -2.90 -7.16
N GLN A 170 -7.46 -2.89 -8.24
CA GLN A 170 -6.10 -2.35 -8.23
C GLN A 170 -5.93 -1.23 -9.28
N PRO A 171 -5.73 0.03 -8.87
CA PRO A 171 -5.23 1.09 -9.74
C PRO A 171 -3.83 0.76 -10.29
N SER A 172 -3.60 1.06 -11.56
CA SER A 172 -2.32 0.83 -12.23
C SER A 172 -1.25 1.85 -11.86
N VAL A 173 -1.64 3.08 -11.51
CA VAL A 173 -0.74 4.12 -10.99
C VAL A 173 -0.72 3.99 -9.46
N SER A 174 0.00 2.98 -8.97
CA SER A 174 0.13 2.65 -7.55
C SER A 174 1.49 2.03 -7.23
N ALA A 175 2.08 2.42 -6.11
CA ALA A 175 3.28 1.80 -5.55
C ALA A 175 3.11 0.29 -5.24
N SER A 176 1.87 -0.20 -5.14
CA SER A 176 1.56 -1.62 -4.91
C SER A 176 1.24 -2.40 -6.18
N ALA A 177 1.04 -1.75 -7.34
CA ALA A 177 0.49 -2.36 -8.54
C ALA A 177 1.30 -3.59 -9.00
N LEU A 178 2.61 -3.45 -9.09
CA LEU A 178 3.52 -4.53 -9.48
C LEU A 178 3.58 -5.70 -8.49
N ARG A 179 3.17 -5.46 -7.23
CA ARG A 179 3.26 -6.46 -6.16
C ARG A 179 2.00 -7.30 -6.00
N ILE A 180 0.92 -6.98 -6.73
CA ILE A 180 -0.35 -7.71 -6.61
C ILE A 180 -0.29 -9.17 -7.07
N PRO A 181 0.40 -9.55 -8.17
CA PRO A 181 0.53 -10.96 -8.53
C PRO A 181 1.12 -11.82 -7.42
N ALA A 182 2.18 -11.33 -6.75
CA ALA A 182 2.78 -12.02 -5.60
C ALA A 182 1.83 -12.11 -4.40
N LEU A 183 1.04 -11.05 -4.15
CA LEU A 183 0.02 -11.05 -3.10
C LEU A 183 -1.11 -12.06 -3.41
N MET A 184 -1.60 -12.10 -4.65
CA MET A 184 -2.63 -13.05 -5.08
C MET A 184 -2.14 -14.49 -4.90
N ALA A 185 -0.89 -14.78 -5.30
CA ALA A 185 -0.27 -16.08 -5.08
C ALA A 185 -0.15 -16.41 -3.57
N ALA A 186 0.13 -15.42 -2.73
CA ALA A 186 0.19 -15.61 -1.27
C ALA A 186 -1.19 -15.89 -0.66
N LEU A 187 -2.24 -15.18 -1.10
CA LEU A 187 -3.62 -15.42 -0.69
C LEU A 187 -4.12 -16.81 -1.10
N ALA A 188 -3.83 -17.21 -2.34
CA ALA A 188 -4.22 -18.51 -2.89
C ALA A 188 -3.62 -19.69 -2.11
N LYS A 189 -2.48 -19.52 -1.42
CA LYS A 189 -1.89 -20.58 -0.56
C LYS A 189 -2.80 -21.01 0.58
N GLY A 190 -3.68 -20.13 1.06
CA GLY A 190 -4.66 -20.49 2.08
C GLY A 190 -5.86 -21.27 1.51
N GLY A 191 -6.00 -21.34 0.19
CA GLY A 191 -7.16 -21.92 -0.50
C GLY A 191 -8.18 -20.87 -0.96
N ALA A 192 -7.89 -19.58 -0.81
CA ALA A 192 -8.76 -18.52 -1.31
C ALA A 192 -8.84 -18.53 -2.84
N GLN A 193 -10.04 -18.43 -3.40
CA GLN A 193 -10.21 -18.06 -4.80
C GLN A 193 -9.98 -16.55 -4.93
N VAL A 194 -8.94 -16.16 -5.67
CA VAL A 194 -8.52 -14.76 -5.78
C VAL A 194 -8.70 -14.26 -7.21
N SER A 195 -9.45 -13.17 -7.37
CA SER A 195 -9.63 -12.46 -8.64
C SER A 195 -9.20 -11.01 -8.53
N MET A 196 -8.91 -10.37 -9.66
CA MET A 196 -8.49 -8.97 -9.71
C MET A 196 -9.17 -8.20 -10.85
N THR A 197 -9.48 -6.93 -10.60
CA THR A 197 -9.76 -5.92 -11.64
C THR A 197 -8.67 -4.86 -11.58
N GLN A 198 -7.89 -4.72 -12.64
CA GLN A 198 -6.91 -3.66 -12.77
C GLN A 198 -7.54 -2.43 -13.44
N LEU A 199 -7.34 -1.25 -12.86
CA LEU A 199 -7.87 0.03 -13.37
C LEU A 199 -6.73 0.79 -14.08
N LYS A 200 -6.77 0.81 -15.41
CA LYS A 200 -5.73 1.41 -16.26
C LYS A 200 -5.76 2.93 -16.18
N GLY A 201 -4.61 3.57 -15.96
CA GLY A 201 -4.47 5.03 -15.85
C GLY A 201 -5.05 5.64 -14.57
N VAL A 202 -5.51 4.81 -13.63
CA VAL A 202 -6.12 5.25 -12.37
C VAL A 202 -5.07 5.24 -11.27
N GLU A 203 -5.12 6.27 -10.43
CA GLU A 203 -4.26 6.49 -9.28
C GLU A 203 -4.85 5.91 -7.99
N SER A 204 -3.97 5.63 -7.03
CA SER A 204 -4.38 5.16 -5.69
C SER A 204 -5.25 6.18 -4.98
N GLY A 205 -6.27 5.71 -4.25
CA GLY A 205 -7.17 6.59 -3.52
C GLY A 205 -8.22 7.29 -4.38
N TYR A 206 -8.37 6.96 -5.68
CA TYR A 206 -9.43 7.50 -6.56
C TYR A 206 -10.84 7.43 -5.93
N HIS A 207 -11.11 6.45 -5.07
CA HIS A 207 -12.39 6.26 -4.39
C HIS A 207 -12.60 7.22 -3.22
N VAL A 208 -11.56 7.87 -2.68
CA VAL A 208 -11.62 8.76 -1.49
C VAL A 208 -11.02 10.16 -1.66
N ARG A 209 -10.13 10.40 -2.63
CA ARG A 209 -9.56 11.74 -2.90
C ARG A 209 -10.64 12.77 -3.26
N ALA A 210 -10.36 14.05 -3.04
CA ALA A 210 -11.28 15.12 -3.44
C ALA A 210 -11.42 15.15 -4.98
N GLU A 211 -12.56 15.58 -5.51
CA GLU A 211 -12.83 15.51 -6.96
C GLU A 211 -11.86 16.37 -7.77
N GLU A 212 -11.38 17.48 -7.19
CA GLU A 212 -10.43 18.40 -7.82
C GLU A 212 -9.03 17.78 -7.98
N GLN A 213 -8.75 16.69 -7.26
CA GLN A 213 -7.50 15.93 -7.31
C GLN A 213 -7.57 14.74 -8.26
N LEU A 214 -8.72 14.48 -8.89
CA LEU A 214 -8.92 13.32 -9.75
C LEU A 214 -8.58 13.64 -11.20
N SER A 215 -7.82 12.75 -11.83
CA SER A 215 -7.72 12.73 -13.29
C SER A 215 -9.05 12.31 -13.93
N PRO A 216 -9.25 12.53 -15.25
CA PRO A 216 -10.42 12.01 -15.94
C PRO A 216 -10.60 10.49 -15.79
N ALA A 217 -9.50 9.73 -15.81
CA ALA A 217 -9.52 8.29 -15.61
C ALA A 217 -9.95 7.90 -14.18
N ASP A 218 -9.51 8.65 -13.17
CA ASP A 218 -9.93 8.45 -11.78
C ASP A 218 -11.43 8.71 -11.60
N LEU A 219 -11.93 9.79 -12.21
CA LEU A 219 -13.33 10.17 -12.13
C LEU A 219 -14.22 9.11 -12.79
N GLU A 220 -13.86 8.64 -13.98
CA GLU A 220 -14.55 7.54 -14.66
C GLU A 220 -14.58 6.28 -13.80
N ALA A 221 -13.43 5.89 -13.23
CA ALA A 221 -13.33 4.73 -12.37
C ALA A 221 -14.15 4.87 -11.08
N ARG A 222 -14.17 6.05 -10.45
CA ARG A 222 -15.01 6.34 -9.28
C ARG A 222 -16.50 6.27 -9.61
N GLN A 223 -16.91 6.77 -10.77
CA GLN A 223 -18.30 6.70 -11.22
C GLN A 223 -18.75 5.27 -11.54
N ALA A 224 -17.85 4.45 -12.10
CA ALA A 224 -18.11 3.04 -12.41
C ALA A 224 -18.09 2.12 -11.17
N LEU A 225 -17.50 2.56 -10.06
CA LEU A 225 -17.26 1.75 -8.86
C LEU A 225 -18.51 1.05 -8.29
N PRO A 226 -19.69 1.70 -8.14
CA PRO A 226 -20.88 1.00 -7.62
C PRO A 226 -21.29 -0.19 -8.49
N ARG A 227 -21.20 -0.07 -9.82
CA ARG A 227 -21.50 -1.17 -10.75
C ARG A 227 -20.46 -2.27 -10.64
N LEU A 228 -19.19 -1.91 -10.66
CA LEU A 228 -18.10 -2.87 -10.52
C LEU A 228 -18.24 -3.69 -9.23
N MET A 229 -18.55 -3.04 -8.10
CA MET A 229 -18.75 -3.72 -6.82
C MET A 229 -19.95 -4.67 -6.86
N THR A 230 -21.10 -4.26 -7.41
CA THR A 230 -22.25 -5.18 -7.53
C THR A 230 -21.96 -6.40 -8.39
N ASP A 231 -21.20 -6.22 -9.48
CA ASP A 231 -20.84 -7.32 -10.38
C ASP A 231 -19.84 -8.29 -9.69
N ILE A 232 -18.91 -7.75 -8.89
CA ILE A 232 -18.00 -8.53 -8.05
C ILE A 232 -18.79 -9.34 -7.01
N MET A 233 -19.68 -8.70 -6.25
CA MET A 233 -20.48 -9.38 -5.23
C MET A 233 -21.33 -10.51 -5.82
N GLY A 234 -21.87 -10.31 -7.03
CA GLY A 234 -22.55 -11.36 -7.79
C GLY A 234 -21.64 -12.57 -8.02
N ARG A 235 -20.46 -12.37 -8.62
CA ARG A 235 -19.51 -13.47 -8.87
C ARG A 235 -19.04 -14.17 -7.60
N LEU A 236 -18.76 -13.40 -6.54
CA LEU A 236 -18.33 -13.96 -5.26
C LEU A 236 -19.44 -14.79 -4.60
N SER A 237 -20.71 -14.44 -4.84
CA SER A 237 -21.84 -15.21 -4.34
C SER A 237 -21.89 -16.64 -4.89
N ASP A 238 -21.35 -16.89 -6.08
CA ASP A 238 -21.47 -18.20 -6.73
C ASP A 238 -20.34 -19.16 -6.35
N ILE A 239 -19.40 -18.73 -5.52
CA ILE A 239 -18.23 -19.52 -5.11
C ILE A 239 -18.59 -20.38 -3.90
N SER A 240 -18.31 -21.68 -3.97
CA SER A 240 -18.42 -22.60 -2.83
C SER A 240 -17.41 -22.26 -1.74
N LEU A 241 -17.87 -22.16 -0.49
CA LEU A 241 -17.04 -21.74 0.63
C LEU A 241 -16.51 -22.94 1.42
N PRO A 242 -15.27 -22.85 1.96
CA PRO A 242 -14.75 -23.88 2.84
C PRO A 242 -15.47 -23.83 4.20
N ALA A 243 -15.84 -24.99 4.72
CA ALA A 243 -16.55 -25.09 6.00
C ALA A 243 -15.69 -24.70 7.22
N GLN A 244 -14.35 -24.73 7.10
CA GLN A 244 -13.45 -24.34 8.18
C GLN A 244 -12.41 -23.34 7.68
N ALA A 245 -11.97 -22.43 8.55
CA ALA A 245 -10.86 -21.54 8.27
C ALA A 245 -9.56 -22.33 8.05
N ALA A 246 -8.73 -21.88 7.10
CA ALA A 246 -7.44 -22.51 6.86
C ALA A 246 -6.49 -22.40 8.07
N THR A 247 -5.59 -23.38 8.19
CA THR A 247 -4.60 -23.44 9.26
C THR A 247 -3.69 -22.21 9.22
N LEU A 248 -3.61 -21.51 10.34
CA LEU A 248 -2.69 -20.40 10.51
C LEU A 248 -1.34 -20.93 10.99
N LEU A 249 -0.35 -21.00 10.09
CA LEU A 249 0.99 -21.35 10.47
C LEU A 249 1.65 -20.20 11.25
N ALA A 250 2.31 -20.53 12.36
CA ALA A 250 3.17 -19.59 13.05
C ALA A 250 4.24 -19.08 12.09
N GLN A 251 4.41 -17.76 12.00
CA GLN A 251 5.57 -17.19 11.33
C GLN A 251 6.65 -16.91 12.38
N PRO A 252 7.93 -17.17 12.06
CA PRO A 252 9.02 -16.75 12.93
C PRO A 252 8.92 -15.23 13.16
N PRO A 253 9.30 -14.74 14.35
CA PRO A 253 9.26 -13.32 14.65
C PRO A 253 10.08 -12.57 13.61
N LEU A 254 9.49 -11.51 13.07
CA LEU A 254 10.16 -10.66 12.09
C LEU A 254 11.40 -10.03 12.74
N ALA A 255 12.55 -10.18 12.10
CA ALA A 255 13.78 -9.54 12.54
C ALA A 255 13.70 -8.03 12.32
N SER A 256 13.72 -7.28 13.44
CA SER A 256 13.85 -5.83 13.57
C SER A 256 12.74 -4.94 12.96
N LYS A 257 12.26 -3.97 13.76
CA LYS A 257 11.48 -2.83 13.26
C LYS A 257 12.36 -2.05 12.28
N ALA A 258 11.88 -1.78 11.08
CA ALA A 258 12.53 -0.82 10.16
C ALA A 258 12.78 0.48 10.94
N ARG A 259 14.07 0.80 11.17
CA ARG A 259 14.45 2.05 11.84
C ARG A 259 14.32 3.17 10.82
N ILE A 260 13.66 4.25 11.23
CA ILE A 260 13.64 5.50 10.44
C ILE A 260 15.06 6.08 10.51
N GLY A 261 15.62 6.46 9.36
CA GLY A 261 16.99 6.95 9.24
C GLY A 261 17.92 6.01 8.47
N LEU A 262 19.18 6.43 8.33
CA LEU A 262 20.19 5.71 7.57
C LEU A 262 20.66 4.48 8.38
N VAL A 263 20.37 3.28 7.88
CA VAL A 263 20.76 2.00 8.49
C VAL A 263 21.82 1.31 7.68
N LYS A 264 22.71 0.57 8.35
CA LYS A 264 23.68 -0.30 7.67
C LYS A 264 22.93 -1.34 6.85
N TYR A 265 23.36 -1.55 5.61
CA TYR A 265 22.78 -2.54 4.74
C TYR A 265 23.49 -3.88 4.96
N HIS A 266 22.73 -4.91 5.34
CA HIS A 266 23.28 -6.20 5.76
C HIS A 266 23.26 -7.27 4.66
N ALA A 267 22.65 -7.02 3.49
CA ALA A 267 22.68 -7.97 2.40
C ALA A 267 23.99 -7.87 1.62
N ALA A 268 24.68 -9.01 1.43
CA ALA A 268 25.94 -9.12 0.71
C ALA A 268 25.78 -9.12 -0.83
N ALA A 269 24.60 -8.78 -1.34
CA ALA A 269 24.30 -8.88 -2.77
C ALA A 269 24.85 -7.69 -3.55
N LEU A 270 25.40 -7.98 -4.74
CA LEU A 270 25.64 -6.98 -5.78
C LEU A 270 24.36 -6.17 -6.03
N THR A 271 24.51 -4.88 -6.32
CA THR A 271 23.38 -4.00 -6.67
C THR A 271 22.58 -4.58 -7.83
N ALA A 272 21.25 -4.52 -7.74
CA ALA A 272 20.39 -4.78 -8.88
C ALA A 272 20.77 -3.85 -10.06
N PRO A 273 20.57 -4.26 -11.32
CA PRO A 273 20.84 -3.39 -12.45
C PRO A 273 20.10 -2.05 -12.33
N LEU A 274 20.76 -0.98 -12.75
CA LEU A 274 20.17 0.32 -12.99
C LEU A 274 20.43 0.62 -14.46
N VAL A 275 19.37 0.75 -15.26
CA VAL A 275 19.46 1.14 -16.67
C VAL A 275 18.27 2.04 -16.97
N LEU A 276 18.43 3.34 -16.76
CA LEU A 276 17.36 4.33 -16.92
C LEU A 276 17.84 5.50 -17.76
N LYS A 277 16.91 6.25 -18.33
CA LYS A 277 17.20 7.51 -19.01
C LYS A 277 17.00 8.69 -18.07
N ASP A 278 17.80 9.73 -18.24
CA ASP A 278 17.57 11.02 -17.60
C ASP A 278 16.60 11.90 -18.41
N LEU A 279 16.32 13.10 -17.89
CA LEU A 279 15.44 14.09 -18.54
C LEU A 279 15.96 14.60 -19.89
N SER A 280 17.24 14.43 -20.20
CA SER A 280 17.83 14.72 -21.52
C SER A 280 17.79 13.54 -22.49
N GLY A 281 17.27 12.39 -22.04
CA GLY A 281 17.23 11.15 -22.81
C GLY A 281 18.54 10.34 -22.76
N LYS A 282 19.55 10.79 -22.02
CA LYS A 282 20.82 10.06 -21.85
C LYS A 282 20.60 8.86 -20.94
N GLN A 283 21.06 7.69 -21.38
CA GLN A 283 21.02 6.47 -20.58
C GLN A 283 22.15 6.49 -19.52
N HIS A 284 21.81 6.04 -18.32
CA HIS A 284 22.73 5.87 -17.20
C HIS A 284 22.65 4.45 -16.65
N THR A 285 23.81 3.94 -16.26
CA THR A 285 23.97 2.69 -15.54
C THR A 285 24.80 2.87 -14.29
N LEU A 286 24.69 1.97 -13.31
CA LEU A 286 25.56 2.03 -12.13
C LEU A 286 27.06 1.92 -12.48
N LYS A 287 27.40 1.28 -13.61
CA LYS A 287 28.80 1.15 -14.04
C LYS A 287 29.42 2.50 -14.39
N ASP A 288 28.60 3.46 -14.86
CA ASP A 288 29.04 4.82 -15.20
C ASP A 288 29.55 5.60 -13.97
N TYR A 289 29.24 5.09 -12.77
CA TYR A 289 29.60 5.68 -11.49
C TYR A 289 30.61 4.84 -10.70
N HIS A 290 31.27 3.84 -11.32
CA HIS A 290 32.38 3.14 -10.66
C HIS A 290 33.46 4.11 -10.19
N GLY A 291 34.02 3.85 -9.01
CA GLY A 291 34.97 4.75 -8.36
C GLY A 291 34.33 5.94 -7.62
N GLN A 292 33.01 6.10 -7.72
CA GLN A 292 32.24 7.15 -7.05
C GLN A 292 31.34 6.56 -5.98
N VAL A 293 31.12 7.31 -4.90
CA VAL A 293 30.04 7.02 -3.95
C VAL A 293 28.75 7.52 -4.59
N VAL A 294 27.71 6.68 -4.59
CA VAL A 294 26.42 7.02 -5.19
C VAL A 294 25.34 7.01 -4.11
N LEU A 295 24.59 8.10 -4.00
CA LEU A 295 23.30 8.12 -3.31
C LEU A 295 22.19 7.93 -4.34
N LEU A 296 21.57 6.76 -4.34
CA LEU A 296 20.43 6.45 -5.20
C LEU A 296 19.13 6.70 -4.41
N SER A 297 18.34 7.68 -4.83
CA SER A 297 17.08 8.10 -4.18
C SER A 297 15.88 7.76 -5.06
N PHE A 298 14.98 6.91 -4.58
CA PHE A 298 13.70 6.63 -5.24
C PHE A 298 12.63 7.58 -4.72
N TRP A 299 11.97 8.31 -5.62
CA TRP A 299 11.04 9.38 -5.25
C TRP A 299 9.88 9.52 -6.26
N ALA A 300 8.89 10.34 -5.91
CA ALA A 300 7.80 10.75 -6.81
C ALA A 300 7.35 12.18 -6.48
N SER A 301 6.81 12.92 -7.46
CA SER A 301 6.40 14.32 -7.33
C SER A 301 5.25 14.50 -6.33
N TRP A 302 4.34 13.53 -6.30
CA TRP A 302 3.18 13.47 -5.41
C TRP A 302 3.51 13.02 -3.99
N CYS A 303 4.79 12.79 -3.65
CA CYS A 303 5.23 12.33 -2.34
C CYS A 303 5.81 13.48 -1.50
N PRO A 304 5.06 14.06 -0.54
CA PRO A 304 5.54 15.19 0.26
C PRO A 304 6.83 14.90 1.06
N PRO A 305 7.01 13.72 1.68
CA PRO A 305 8.27 13.39 2.35
C PRO A 305 9.47 13.37 1.40
N CYS A 306 9.25 12.99 0.13
CA CYS A 306 10.29 12.99 -0.90
C CYS A 306 10.74 14.43 -1.20
N VAL A 307 9.79 15.34 -1.46
CA VAL A 307 10.07 16.76 -1.72
C VAL A 307 10.79 17.40 -0.53
N LYS A 308 10.42 17.01 0.70
CA LYS A 308 11.03 17.53 1.92
C LYS A 308 12.52 17.17 2.07
N GLU A 309 12.99 16.03 1.58
CA GLU A 309 14.40 15.62 1.71
C GLU A 309 15.32 16.23 0.64
N MET A 310 14.81 16.60 -0.53
CA MET A 310 15.60 17.11 -1.66
C MET A 310 16.53 18.30 -1.32
N PRO A 311 16.12 19.31 -0.52
CA PRO A 311 17.03 20.39 -0.14
C PRO A 311 18.27 19.91 0.62
N SER A 312 18.14 18.89 1.46
CA SER A 312 19.29 18.31 2.19
C SER A 312 20.23 17.54 1.25
N GLN A 313 19.68 16.87 0.23
CA GLN A 313 20.45 16.19 -0.82
C GLN A 313 21.25 17.20 -1.65
N ASN A 314 20.65 18.32 -2.06
CA ASN A 314 21.34 19.40 -2.75
C ASN A 314 22.52 19.95 -1.91
N ARG A 315 22.30 20.17 -0.60
CA ARG A 315 23.36 20.63 0.29
C ARG A 315 24.48 19.59 0.44
N LEU A 316 24.15 18.31 0.52
CA LEU A 316 25.14 17.22 0.55
C LEU A 316 25.96 17.16 -0.74
N GLN A 317 25.31 17.22 -1.90
CA GLN A 317 25.97 17.24 -3.23
C GLN A 317 26.93 18.43 -3.34
N ARG A 318 26.48 19.63 -2.96
CA ARG A 318 27.31 20.84 -2.96
C ARG A 318 28.49 20.75 -2.00
N ARG A 319 28.29 20.18 -0.81
CA ARG A 319 29.34 20.01 0.21
C ARG A 319 30.50 19.14 -0.28
N PHE A 320 30.22 18.15 -1.13
CA PHE A 320 31.20 17.21 -1.66
C PHE A 320 31.41 17.39 -3.17
N ALA A 321 31.18 18.59 -3.71
CA ALA A 321 31.26 18.86 -5.15
C ALA A 321 32.64 18.56 -5.76
N ASP A 322 33.71 18.70 -4.96
CA ASP A 322 35.11 18.42 -5.30
C ASP A 322 35.50 16.93 -5.07
N ARG A 323 34.57 16.11 -4.59
CA ARG A 323 34.79 14.71 -4.26
C ARG A 323 33.94 13.81 -5.18
N PRO A 324 34.29 12.51 -5.32
CA PRO A 324 33.56 11.60 -6.19
C PRO A 324 32.25 11.11 -5.53
N LEU A 325 31.34 12.04 -5.24
CA LEU A 325 29.97 11.79 -4.80
C LEU A 325 28.99 12.13 -5.94
N ARG A 326 28.03 11.25 -6.20
CA ARG A 326 26.90 11.52 -7.09
C ARG A 326 25.59 11.15 -6.44
N ILE A 327 24.57 11.97 -6.66
CA ILE A 327 23.20 11.66 -6.29
C ILE A 327 22.43 11.36 -7.58
N LEU A 328 21.69 10.26 -7.59
CA LEU A 328 20.80 9.83 -8.67
C LEU A 328 19.38 9.73 -8.12
N GLY A 329 18.49 10.62 -8.55
CA GLY A 329 17.08 10.60 -8.17
C GLY A 329 16.24 9.83 -9.19
N VAL A 330 15.86 8.60 -8.86
CA VAL A 330 14.96 7.76 -9.66
C VAL A 330 13.50 8.14 -9.39
N ASN A 331 12.86 8.79 -10.36
CA ASN A 331 11.43 9.06 -10.35
C ASN A 331 10.65 7.80 -10.77
N VAL A 332 9.61 7.45 -10.01
CA VAL A 332 8.92 6.15 -10.14
C VAL A 332 7.52 6.32 -10.74
N GLY A 333 7.32 5.80 -11.94
CA GLY A 333 6.00 5.62 -12.54
C GLY A 333 5.32 6.89 -13.08
N GLU A 334 6.03 8.01 -13.15
CA GLU A 334 5.51 9.26 -13.73
C GLU A 334 6.11 9.52 -15.11
N SER A 335 5.34 10.17 -15.99
CA SER A 335 5.82 10.49 -17.32
C SER A 335 6.90 11.59 -17.29
N MET A 336 7.79 11.58 -18.29
CA MET A 336 8.78 12.67 -18.47
C MET A 336 8.14 14.07 -18.41
N ALA A 337 6.95 14.25 -19.00
CA ALA A 337 6.25 15.53 -18.98
C ALA A 337 5.85 15.96 -17.56
N ALA A 338 5.30 15.04 -16.76
CA ALA A 338 4.94 15.31 -15.37
C ALA A 338 6.17 15.68 -14.52
N VAL A 339 7.27 14.96 -14.71
CA VAL A 339 8.52 15.22 -13.99
C VAL A 339 9.13 16.57 -14.40
N ASN A 340 9.14 16.91 -15.70
CA ASN A 340 9.63 18.21 -16.17
C ASN A 340 8.82 19.38 -15.61
N THR A 341 7.49 19.25 -15.51
CA THR A 341 6.64 20.26 -14.87
C THR A 341 7.05 20.46 -13.41
N PHE A 342 7.20 19.37 -12.65
CA PHE A 342 7.64 19.46 -11.25
C PHE A 342 9.04 20.09 -11.10
N MET A 343 9.98 19.76 -12.00
CA MET A 343 11.34 20.32 -11.98
C MET A 343 11.40 21.82 -12.30
N SER A 344 10.34 22.39 -12.89
CA SER A 344 10.24 23.84 -13.09
C SER A 344 9.98 24.60 -11.77
N GLU A 345 9.45 23.92 -10.77
CA GLU A 345 9.10 24.49 -9.45
C GLU A 345 10.12 24.10 -8.38
N VAL A 346 10.73 22.92 -8.49
CA VAL A 346 11.66 22.37 -7.51
C VAL A 346 13.03 22.16 -8.14
N ALA A 347 14.00 23.00 -7.77
CA ALA A 347 15.37 22.90 -8.27
C ALA A 347 16.16 21.80 -7.54
N VAL A 348 16.76 20.90 -8.31
CA VAL A 348 17.65 19.83 -7.82
C VAL A 348 19.02 19.92 -8.48
N ASP A 349 20.08 19.68 -7.70
CA ASP A 349 21.48 19.75 -8.14
C ASP A 349 21.99 18.39 -8.66
N PHE A 350 21.11 17.40 -8.77
CA PHE A 350 21.45 16.00 -9.02
C PHE A 350 20.75 15.43 -10.26
N THR A 351 21.27 14.32 -10.78
CA THR A 351 20.73 13.67 -11.98
C THR A 351 19.39 13.01 -11.65
N VAL A 352 18.35 13.36 -12.42
CA VAL A 352 17.02 12.75 -12.32
C VAL A 352 16.88 11.69 -13.40
N LEU A 353 16.55 10.46 -12.99
CA LEU A 353 16.32 9.31 -13.84
C LEU A 353 14.83 8.96 -13.87
N LEU A 354 14.33 8.45 -15.00
CA LEU A 354 12.92 8.12 -15.20
C LEU A 354 12.72 6.60 -15.23
N ASP A 355 11.99 6.06 -14.26
CA ASP A 355 11.54 4.67 -14.17
C ASP A 355 10.02 4.58 -14.45
N GLU A 356 9.63 4.94 -15.69
CA GLU A 356 8.22 5.07 -16.10
C GLU A 356 7.43 3.76 -15.97
N ASP A 357 8.08 2.61 -16.19
CA ASP A 357 7.49 1.27 -16.07
C ASP A 357 7.65 0.64 -14.68
N GLN A 358 8.31 1.36 -13.76
CA GLN A 358 8.59 0.95 -12.37
C GLN A 358 9.43 -0.35 -12.26
N ARG A 359 10.12 -0.75 -13.32
CA ARG A 359 10.89 -1.99 -13.33
C ARG A 359 12.10 -1.91 -12.42
N VAL A 360 12.83 -0.80 -12.42
CA VAL A 360 14.00 -0.63 -11.55
C VAL A 360 13.56 -0.54 -10.09
N TYR A 361 12.49 0.18 -9.80
CA TYR A 361 11.83 0.21 -8.49
C TYR A 361 11.50 -1.20 -7.99
N GLU A 362 10.99 -2.06 -8.87
CA GLU A 362 10.71 -3.46 -8.58
C GLU A 362 11.99 -4.26 -8.28
N ASP A 363 12.98 -4.23 -9.19
CA ASP A 363 14.23 -4.97 -9.13
C ASP A 363 15.07 -4.62 -7.89
N TRP A 364 15.02 -3.35 -7.48
CA TRP A 364 15.69 -2.85 -6.27
C TRP A 364 14.93 -3.15 -4.97
N LYS A 365 13.81 -3.88 -5.06
CA LYS A 365 12.95 -4.24 -3.93
C LYS A 365 12.57 -3.01 -3.12
N VAL A 366 12.19 -1.94 -3.82
CA VAL A 366 11.60 -0.76 -3.21
C VAL A 366 10.09 -1.00 -3.08
N TYR A 367 9.53 -0.56 -1.96
CA TYR A 367 8.12 -0.76 -1.60
C TYR A 367 7.42 0.52 -1.15
N VAL A 368 8.18 1.60 -0.94
CA VAL A 368 7.67 2.91 -0.53
C VAL A 368 8.68 3.98 -0.92
N VAL A 369 8.21 5.19 -1.23
CA VAL A 369 9.05 6.36 -1.47
C VAL A 369 8.91 7.38 -0.31
N PRO A 370 9.98 8.12 0.07
CA PRO A 370 11.32 7.97 -0.46
C PRO A 370 12.00 6.73 0.11
N THR A 371 12.83 6.08 -0.71
CA THR A 371 13.75 5.03 -0.28
C THR A 371 15.11 5.33 -0.88
N ASN A 372 16.15 5.33 -0.04
CA ASN A 372 17.48 5.73 -0.45
C ASN A 372 18.50 4.62 -0.22
N PHE A 373 19.48 4.51 -1.10
CA PHE A 373 20.62 3.59 -0.98
C PHE A 373 21.93 4.36 -1.13
N LEU A 374 22.85 4.15 -0.19
CA LEU A 374 24.21 4.69 -0.25
C LEU A 374 25.17 3.59 -0.69
N ILE A 375 25.69 3.74 -1.89
CA ILE A 375 26.49 2.77 -2.63
C ILE A 375 27.96 3.23 -2.59
N ASP A 376 28.88 2.33 -2.26
CA ASP A 376 30.31 2.63 -2.27
C ASP A 376 30.92 2.64 -3.68
N LYS A 377 32.21 3.01 -3.75
CA LYS A 377 32.97 3.10 -5.00
C LYS A 377 33.08 1.78 -5.77
N GLN A 378 32.77 0.65 -5.14
CA GLN A 378 32.78 -0.68 -5.77
C GLN A 378 31.40 -1.07 -6.31
N GLY A 379 30.38 -0.22 -6.14
CA GLY A 379 29.01 -0.55 -6.51
C GLY A 379 28.31 -1.44 -5.47
N ARG A 380 28.73 -1.44 -4.20
CA ARG A 380 28.06 -2.20 -3.13
C ARG A 380 27.20 -1.28 -2.28
N ILE A 381 25.98 -1.70 -1.96
CA ILE A 381 25.12 -0.97 -1.02
C ILE A 381 25.70 -1.11 0.39
N ARG A 382 25.98 0.03 1.03
CA ARG A 382 26.55 0.08 2.39
C ARG A 382 25.53 0.50 3.43
N TYR A 383 24.65 1.40 3.04
CA TYR A 383 23.58 1.91 3.88
C TYR A 383 22.33 2.16 3.05
N GLY A 384 21.20 2.34 3.71
CA GLY A 384 20.06 2.97 3.09
C GLY A 384 19.03 3.45 4.10
N SER A 385 18.00 4.13 3.64
CA SER A 385 16.91 4.63 4.48
C SER A 385 15.55 4.37 3.83
N VAL A 386 14.54 4.15 4.67
CA VAL A 386 13.13 4.10 4.26
C VAL A 386 12.42 5.28 4.91
N GLY A 387 11.82 6.14 4.09
CA GLY A 387 11.32 7.44 4.50
C GLY A 387 12.38 8.54 4.39
N ALA A 388 11.93 9.79 4.55
CA ALA A 388 12.77 10.96 4.39
C ALA A 388 13.95 10.96 5.36
N ALA A 389 15.11 11.40 4.90
CA ALA A 389 16.31 11.57 5.73
C ALA A 389 16.90 12.98 5.57
N ASP A 390 17.55 13.46 6.63
CA ASP A 390 18.30 14.72 6.61
C ASP A 390 19.74 14.43 6.17
N TRP A 391 20.02 14.62 4.88
CA TRP A 391 21.30 14.22 4.27
C TRP A 391 22.47 15.14 4.62
N ASP A 392 22.20 16.32 5.17
CA ASP A 392 23.19 17.26 5.68
C ASP A 392 23.40 17.16 7.20
N ASP A 393 22.78 16.19 7.86
CA ASP A 393 23.06 15.87 9.25
C ASP A 393 24.57 15.55 9.45
N PRO A 394 25.22 16.09 10.49
CA PRO A 394 26.66 15.91 10.71
C PRO A 394 27.11 14.45 10.74
N ASP A 395 26.30 13.52 11.25
CA ASP A 395 26.67 12.10 11.34
C ASP A 395 26.52 11.39 9.98
N VAL A 396 25.50 11.77 9.20
CA VAL A 396 25.36 11.32 7.80
C VAL A 396 26.53 11.84 6.96
N VAL A 397 26.89 13.11 7.11
CA VAL A 397 28.03 13.73 6.42
C VAL A 397 29.35 13.03 6.76
N LYS A 398 29.61 12.74 8.03
CA LYS A 398 30.81 11.97 8.45
C LYS A 398 30.84 10.59 7.82
N LEU A 399 29.69 9.93 7.75
CA LEU A 399 29.56 8.59 7.18
C LEU A 399 29.80 8.59 5.66
N VAL A 400 29.25 9.57 4.93
CA VAL A 400 29.54 9.77 3.50
C VAL A 400 31.02 10.10 3.29
N ALA A 401 31.61 10.98 4.10
CA ALA A 401 33.03 11.31 4.05
C ALA A 401 33.94 10.09 4.27
N LYS A 402 33.52 9.17 5.17
CA LYS A 402 34.22 7.90 5.39
C LYS A 402 34.21 7.06 4.12
N LEU A 403 33.06 6.83 3.49
CA LEU A 403 32.98 6.08 2.22
C LEU A 403 33.78 6.74 1.09
N LEU A 404 33.76 8.08 1.01
CA LEU A 404 34.54 8.83 0.04
C LEU A 404 36.05 8.72 0.27
N SER A 405 36.49 8.34 1.47
CA SER A 405 37.90 8.18 1.84
C SER A 405 38.37 6.73 1.79
N GLU A 406 37.46 5.77 1.67
CA GLU A 406 37.82 4.37 1.45
C GLU A 406 38.54 4.22 0.10
N LYS A 407 39.65 3.47 0.11
CA LYS A 407 40.34 3.06 -1.12
C LYS A 407 39.49 1.99 -1.81
N PRO A 408 39.42 1.99 -3.15
CA PRO A 408 39.00 0.80 -3.87
C PRO A 408 39.90 -0.37 -3.43
N LEU A 409 39.31 -1.47 -2.96
CA LEU A 409 40.09 -2.69 -2.73
C LEU A 409 40.76 -3.05 -4.07
N SER A 410 42.10 -3.12 -4.07
CA SER A 410 42.88 -3.54 -5.22
C SER A 410 42.47 -4.96 -5.61
N SER A 411 42.34 -5.21 -6.90
CA SER A 411 42.04 -6.51 -7.50
C SER A 411 43.21 -7.51 -7.43
N ASP A 412 44.01 -7.48 -6.36
CA ASP A 412 45.22 -8.28 -6.22
C ASP A 412 45.00 -9.36 -5.15
N SER A 413 44.26 -10.42 -5.48
CA SER A 413 44.32 -11.70 -4.76
C SER A 413 43.77 -12.90 -5.54
N GLU A 414 43.96 -12.93 -6.85
CA GLU A 414 43.96 -14.19 -7.60
C GLU A 414 45.30 -14.27 -8.34
N SER A 415 46.28 -14.88 -7.67
CA SER A 415 47.53 -15.36 -8.25
C SER A 415 47.51 -16.88 -8.22
#